data_AF-A0A2V8MMB1-F1
#
_entry.id   AF-A0A2V8MMB1-F1
#
_cell.length_a   1.000
_cell.length_b   1.000
_cell.length_c   1.000
_cell.angle_alpha   90.00
_cell.angle_beta   90.00
_cell.angle_gamma   90.00
#
_symmetry.space_group_name_H-M   'P 1'
#
loop_
_entity.id
_entity.type
_entity.pdbx_description
1 polymer ?
#
loop_
_entity_poly.entity_id
_entity_poly.type
_entity_poly.pdbx_seq_one_letter_code
_entity_poly.pdbx_strand_id
1 'polypeptide(L)'
;MRELSPYDIHPRHLRGYFIPEAAEFRLTANGDGSTQLEGISWYRNSMWPSAYWRLWSDAVLHQVHMRVFEHIKALSERHDTSRATQ
;
A
#
# COMPACT_ATOMS: atom_id res chain seq x y z
N MET A 1 16.59 -8.87 -23.82
CA MET A 1 16.75 -8.31 -22.46
C MET A 1 17.47 -9.37 -21.64
N ARG A 2 18.61 -9.05 -21.01
CA ARG A 2 19.46 -10.02 -20.29
C ARG A 2 19.22 -9.80 -18.80
N GLU A 3 18.46 -10.67 -18.17
CA GLU A 3 18.15 -10.58 -16.74
C GLU A 3 19.41 -10.93 -15.94
N LEU A 4 19.99 -9.94 -15.25
CA LEU A 4 21.16 -10.09 -14.37
C LEU A 4 20.76 -10.68 -13.01
N SER A 5 19.88 -11.68 -13.02
CA SER A 5 19.52 -12.44 -11.83
C SER A 5 20.39 -13.71 -11.78
N PRO A 6 21.03 -14.03 -10.64
CA PRO A 6 21.71 -15.31 -10.45
C PRO A 6 20.73 -16.51 -10.34
N TYR A 7 19.43 -16.24 -10.32
CA TYR A 7 18.36 -17.23 -10.32
C TYR A 7 17.73 -17.32 -11.71
N ASP A 8 17.45 -18.54 -12.17
CA ASP A 8 16.76 -18.79 -13.44
C ASP A 8 15.27 -18.44 -13.30
N ILE A 9 14.96 -17.17 -13.49
CA ILE A 9 13.60 -16.64 -13.44
C ILE A 9 12.97 -16.95 -14.81
N HIS A 10 12.04 -17.90 -14.85
CA HIS A 10 11.21 -18.16 -16.02
C HIS A 10 9.88 -17.40 -15.87
N PRO A 11 9.72 -16.19 -16.46
CA PRO A 11 8.48 -15.42 -16.35
C PRO A 11 7.44 -16.02 -17.29
N ARG A 12 6.90 -17.18 -16.90
CA ARG A 12 5.85 -17.87 -17.64
C ARG A 12 4.53 -17.18 -17.30
N HIS A 13 4.32 -15.93 -17.75
CA HIS A 13 3.16 -15.06 -17.53
C HIS A 13 2.87 -14.67 -16.06
N LEU A 14 3.12 -13.40 -15.71
CA LEU A 14 2.91 -12.67 -14.44
C LEU A 14 1.47 -12.67 -13.87
N ARG A 15 0.63 -13.66 -14.19
CA ARG A 15 -0.73 -13.80 -13.66
C ARG A 15 -0.71 -14.78 -12.49
N GLY A 16 -0.96 -14.27 -11.28
CA GLY A 16 -1.19 -15.09 -10.08
C GLY A 16 -0.07 -15.10 -9.04
N TYR A 17 1.00 -14.34 -9.25
CA TYR A 17 2.16 -14.33 -8.37
C TYR A 17 2.04 -13.34 -7.19
N PHE A 18 1.45 -12.16 -7.42
CA PHE A 18 1.08 -11.20 -6.40
C PHE A 18 -0.42 -10.98 -6.46
N ILE A 19 -1.12 -11.39 -5.41
CA ILE A 19 -2.57 -11.29 -5.31
C ILE A 19 -2.89 -10.44 -4.09
N PRO A 20 -3.37 -9.19 -4.26
CA PRO A 20 -3.92 -8.42 -3.14
C PRO A 20 -5.20 -9.14 -2.68
N GLU A 21 -5.24 -9.56 -1.42
CA GLU A 21 -6.37 -10.33 -0.88
C GLU A 21 -7.44 -9.40 -0.32
N ALA A 22 -7.04 -8.42 0.48
CA ALA A 22 -7.93 -7.45 1.09
C ALA A 22 -7.15 -6.20 1.54
N ALA A 23 -7.89 -5.11 1.75
CA ALA A 23 -7.40 -3.94 2.45
C ALA A 23 -8.49 -3.43 3.40
N GLU A 24 -8.09 -3.01 4.59
CA GLU A 24 -8.95 -2.41 5.60
C GLU A 24 -8.41 -1.03 5.95
N PHE A 25 -9.33 -0.07 6.10
CA PHE A 25 -9.05 1.27 6.60
C PHE A 25 -9.88 1.51 7.85
N ARG A 26 -9.21 1.77 8.97
CA ARG A 26 -9.84 2.05 10.26
C ARG A 26 -9.61 3.50 10.62
N LEU A 27 -10.70 4.21 10.91
CA LEU A 27 -10.68 5.58 11.39
C LEU A 27 -11.05 5.58 12.88
N THR A 28 -10.18 6.16 13.70
CA THR A 28 -10.41 6.32 15.13
C THR A 28 -10.32 7.80 15.49
N ALA A 29 -11.36 8.34 16.12
CA ALA A 29 -11.34 9.71 16.60
C ALA A 29 -10.48 9.80 17.88
N ASN A 30 -9.56 10.76 17.94
CA ASN A 30 -8.63 10.91 19.06
C ASN A 30 -9.17 11.81 20.20
N GLY A 31 -10.40 12.32 20.05
CA GLY A 31 -11.07 13.15 21.06
C GLY A 31 -10.63 14.62 21.10
N ASP A 32 -9.47 14.95 20.54
CA ASP A 32 -8.93 16.31 20.35
C ASP A 32 -9.38 16.97 19.03
N GLY A 33 -10.29 16.33 18.30
CA GLY A 33 -10.73 16.73 16.97
C GLY A 33 -9.90 16.16 15.83
N SER A 34 -8.78 15.48 16.11
CA SER A 34 -8.02 14.73 15.11
C SER A 34 -8.58 13.32 14.91
N THR A 35 -8.34 12.75 13.72
CA THR A 35 -8.72 11.36 13.38
C THR A 35 -7.48 10.59 12.96
N GLN A 36 -7.21 9.48 13.64
CA GLN A 36 -6.17 8.53 13.26
C GLN A 36 -6.71 7.61 12.17
N LEU A 37 -6.00 7.53 11.05
CA LEU A 37 -6.26 6.59 9.97
C LEU A 37 -5.22 5.47 10.05
N GLU A 38 -5.68 4.25 10.27
CA GLU A 38 -4.88 3.03 10.18
C GLU A 38 -5.30 2.28 8.92
N GLY A 39 -4.35 1.73 8.18
CA GLY A 39 -4.67 0.84 7.06
C GLY A 39 -3.84 -0.43 7.08
N ILE A 40 -4.52 -1.54 6.84
CA ILE A 40 -3.97 -2.88 6.82
C ILE A 40 -4.24 -3.44 5.44
N SER A 41 -3.22 -3.97 4.77
CA SER A 41 -3.41 -4.72 3.53
C SER A 41 -2.86 -6.12 3.66
N TRP A 42 -3.64 -7.09 3.18
CA TRP A 42 -3.26 -8.48 3.07
C TRP A 42 -2.94 -8.79 1.61
N TYR A 43 -1.81 -9.46 1.40
CA TYR A 43 -1.41 -9.91 0.08
C TYR A 43 -0.83 -11.31 0.15
N ARG A 44 -0.98 -12.06 -0.93
CA ARG A 44 -0.34 -13.36 -1.12
C ARG A 44 0.69 -13.25 -2.22
N ASN A 45 1.92 -13.67 -1.89
CA ASN A 45 3.01 -13.73 -2.84
C ASN A 45 3.48 -15.19 -3.02
N SER A 46 3.34 -15.69 -4.24
CA SER A 46 3.79 -17.04 -4.62
C SER A 46 5.10 -17.02 -5.43
N MET A 47 5.81 -15.88 -5.48
CA MET A 47 7.09 -15.75 -6.19
C MET A 47 8.24 -16.35 -5.39
N TRP A 48 9.11 -17.05 -6.11
CA TRP A 48 10.38 -17.55 -5.60
C TRP A 48 11.55 -16.76 -6.22
N PRO A 49 12.62 -16.46 -5.47
CA PRO A 49 12.80 -16.67 -4.03
C PRO A 49 11.90 -15.74 -3.19
N SER A 50 11.19 -16.30 -2.22
CA SER A 50 10.15 -15.57 -1.47
C SER A 50 10.70 -14.38 -0.69
N ALA A 51 11.89 -14.50 -0.07
CA ALA A 51 12.49 -13.43 0.71
C ALA A 51 12.81 -12.19 -0.13
N TYR A 52 13.35 -12.38 -1.34
CA TYR A 52 13.67 -11.28 -2.26
C TYR A 52 12.39 -10.55 -2.67
N TRP A 53 11.40 -11.29 -3.16
CA TRP A 53 10.15 -10.69 -3.62
C TRP A 53 9.31 -10.12 -2.49
N ARG A 54 9.39 -10.66 -1.28
CA ARG A 54 8.74 -10.09 -0.09
C ARG A 54 9.31 -8.70 0.22
N LEU A 55 10.63 -8.54 0.21
CA LEU A 55 11.26 -7.23 0.46
C LEU A 55 10.79 -6.15 -0.52
N TRP A 56 10.73 -6.49 -1.81
CA TRP A 56 10.25 -5.56 -2.85
C TRP A 56 8.74 -5.32 -2.75
N SER A 57 7.95 -6.36 -2.50
CA SER A 57 6.50 -6.24 -2.37
C SER A 57 6.13 -5.36 -1.18
N ASP A 58 6.77 -5.55 -0.04
CA ASP A 58 6.58 -4.75 1.17
C ASP A 58 6.94 -3.28 0.90
N ALA A 59 8.08 -3.03 0.25
CA ALA A 59 8.51 -1.67 -0.08
C ALA A 59 7.51 -0.96 -1.01
N VAL A 60 7.04 -1.62 -2.06
CA VAL A 60 6.07 -1.06 -3.02
C VAL A 60 4.72 -0.83 -2.35
N LEU A 61 4.22 -1.82 -1.60
CA LEU A 61 2.97 -1.70 -0.85
C LEU A 61 3.01 -0.54 0.17
N HIS A 62 4.13 -0.41 0.88
CA HIS A 62 4.32 0.68 1.83
C HIS A 62 4.27 2.06 1.15
N GLN A 63 4.92 2.22 0.00
CA GLN A 63 4.87 3.47 -0.75
C GLN A 63 3.46 3.80 -1.24
N VAL A 64 2.73 2.81 -1.76
CA VAL A 64 1.34 2.98 -2.20
C VAL A 64 0.45 3.36 -1.03
N HIS A 65 0.58 2.69 0.12
CA HIS A 65 -0.15 3.03 1.34
C HIS A 65 0.09 4.47 1.77
N MET A 66 1.36 4.89 1.89
CA MET A 66 1.69 6.24 2.31
C MET A 66 1.13 7.29 1.34
N ARG A 67 1.21 7.03 0.02
CA ARG A 67 0.63 7.93 -0.98
C ARG A 67 -0.89 8.08 -0.83
N VAL A 68 -1.60 6.98 -0.58
CA VAL A 68 -3.06 7.00 -0.38
C VAL A 68 -3.42 7.73 0.91
N PHE A 69 -2.70 7.47 2.01
CA PHE A 69 -2.94 8.16 3.28
C PHE A 69 -2.70 9.66 3.20
N GLU A 70 -1.57 10.09 2.63
CA GLU A 70 -1.28 11.50 2.43
C GLU A 70 -2.34 12.17 1.53
N HIS A 71 -2.84 11.45 0.53
CA HIS A 71 -3.92 11.96 -0.32
C HIS A 71 -5.24 12.14 0.45
N ILE A 72 -5.64 11.15 1.25
CA ILE A 72 -6.85 11.21 2.08
C ILE A 72 -6.74 12.35 3.09
N LYS A 73 -5.58 12.50 3.73
CA LYS A 73 -5.30 13.59 4.66
C LYS A 73 -5.47 14.95 3.99
N ALA A 74 -4.78 15.15 2.86
CA ALA A 74 -4.84 16.42 2.13
C ALA A 74 -6.26 16.79 1.67
N LEU A 75 -7.07 15.81 1.23
CA LEU A 75 -8.48 16.04 0.87
C LEU A 75 -9.33 16.40 2.09
N SER A 76 -9.16 15.69 3.19
CA SER A 76 -9.90 15.91 4.44
C SER A 76 -9.63 17.30 5.02
N GLU A 77 -8.36 17.70 5.10
CA GLU A 77 -7.94 19.00 5.64
C GLU A 77 -8.38 20.18 4.75
N ARG A 78 -8.37 20.00 3.42
CA ARG A 78 -8.92 21.01 2.48
C ARG A 78 -10.41 21.20 2.67
N HIS A 79 -11.16 20.11 2.84
CA HIS A 79 -12.61 20.18 3.04
C HIS A 79 -12.97 20.86 4.37
N ASP A 80 -12.19 20.63 5.42
CA ASP A 80 -12.40 21.30 6.72
C ASP A 80 -12.15 22.81 6.64
N THR A 81 -11.07 23.23 5.97
CA THR A 81 -10.77 24.64 5.71
C THR A 81 -11.89 25.35 4.93
N SER A 82 -12.54 24.61 4.02
CA SER A 82 -13.67 25.10 3.22
C SER A 82 -14.94 25.32 4.05
N ARG A 83 -15.16 24.52 5.11
CA ARG A 83 -16.29 24.69 6.05
C ARG A 83 -16.06 25.83 7.05
N ALA A 84 -14.81 26.10 7.43
CA ALA A 84 -14.47 27.17 8.38
C ALA A 84 -14.55 28.58 7.77
N THR A 85 -14.55 28.71 6.44
CA THR A 85 -14.55 30.00 5.72
C THR A 85 -15.95 30.39 5.22
N GLN A 86 -16.99 29.59 5.49
CA GLN A 86 -18.37 29.85 5.08
C GLN A 86 -19.26 30.28 6.26
#